data_AF-A0A318MU12-F1
#
_entry.id   AF-A0A318MU12-F1
#
_cell.length_a   1.000
_cell.length_b   1.000
_cell.length_c   1.000
_cell.angle_alpha   90.00
_cell.angle_beta   90.00
_cell.angle_gamma   90.00
#
_symmetry.space_group_name_H-M   'P 1'
#
loop_
_entity.id
_entity.type
_entity.pdbx_description
1 polymer ?
#
loop_
_entity_poly.entity_id
_entity_poly.type
_entity_poly.pdbx_seq_one_letter_code
_entity_poly.pdbx_strand_id
1 'polypeptide(L)'
;MDSLATLYNNKNLHTKDFTISVNGKTLVTDKDKSVSTGAPVFKGASDSDVMTYFKFLSGVDTMPTVKIISGKGTVYSVKVTEGPNAGSSVTLRDFSTSASQTKARWTIDIQRPDINKGRSVEMKFQ
;
A
#
# COMPACT_ATOMS: atom_id res chain seq x y z
N MET A 1 -12.43 11.25 -0.89
CA MET A 1 -11.36 10.23 -0.76
C MET A 1 -10.85 10.29 0.67
N ASP A 2 -10.82 9.16 1.37
CA ASP A 2 -10.27 9.12 2.72
C ASP A 2 -8.74 9.27 2.66
N SER A 3 -8.19 10.12 3.51
CA SER A 3 -6.74 10.28 3.61
C SER A 3 -6.11 9.03 4.20
N LEU A 4 -4.84 8.74 3.87
CA LEU A 4 -4.11 7.63 4.50
C LEU A 4 -4.11 7.71 6.03
N ALA A 5 -4.05 8.93 6.58
CA ALA A 5 -4.14 9.16 8.02
C ALA A 5 -5.51 8.77 8.58
N THR A 6 -6.61 9.04 7.85
CA THR A 6 -7.96 8.60 8.21
C THR A 6 -8.05 7.08 8.28
N LEU A 7 -7.42 6.37 7.33
CA LEU A 7 -7.41 4.91 7.33
C LEU A 7 -6.61 4.36 8.52
N TYR A 8 -5.37 4.81 8.72
CA TYR A 8 -4.45 4.17 9.66
C TYR A 8 -4.51 4.68 11.10
N ASN A 9 -4.97 5.91 11.35
CA ASN A 9 -5.04 6.46 12.70
C ASN A 9 -6.43 6.33 13.34
N ASN A 10 -7.46 5.93 12.57
CA ASN A 10 -8.79 5.72 13.10
C ASN A 10 -8.86 4.39 13.87
N LYS A 11 -8.89 4.48 15.20
CA LYS A 11 -8.94 3.30 16.10
C LYS A 11 -10.22 2.46 15.95
N ASN A 12 -11.28 3.04 15.38
CA ASN A 12 -12.55 2.34 15.16
C ASN A 12 -12.60 1.64 13.80
N LEU A 13 -11.60 1.87 12.94
CA LEU A 13 -11.51 1.26 11.63
C LEU A 13 -10.47 0.14 11.65
N HIS A 14 -10.94 -1.09 11.52
CA HIS A 14 -10.03 -2.23 11.35
C HIS A 14 -9.51 -2.30 9.91
N THR A 15 -8.29 -2.79 9.74
CA THR A 15 -7.64 -3.03 8.43
C THR A 15 -8.49 -3.86 7.48
N LYS A 16 -9.26 -4.84 7.99
CA LYS A 16 -10.23 -5.64 7.21
C LYS A 16 -11.44 -4.85 6.70
N ASP A 17 -11.61 -3.60 7.12
CA ASP A 17 -12.73 -2.73 6.75
C ASP A 17 -12.25 -1.55 5.91
N PHE A 18 -10.97 -1.51 5.53
CA PHE A 18 -10.45 -0.51 4.63
C PHE A 18 -11.05 -0.68 3.24
N THR A 19 -11.30 0.46 2.61
CA THR A 19 -11.64 0.58 1.20
C THR A 19 -10.77 1.66 0.57
N ILE A 20 -10.40 1.49 -0.70
CA ILE A 20 -9.66 2.49 -1.47
C ILE A 20 -10.28 2.64 -2.85
N SER A 21 -10.10 3.80 -3.46
CA SER A 21 -10.53 4.06 -4.83
C SER A 21 -9.32 4.13 -5.76
N VAL A 22 -9.36 3.41 -6.87
CA VAL A 22 -8.31 3.38 -7.90
C VAL A 22 -8.96 3.17 -9.25
N ASN A 23 -8.55 3.88 -10.30
CA ASN A 23 -9.11 3.73 -11.67
C ASN A 23 -10.65 3.72 -11.74
N GLY A 24 -11.32 4.54 -10.93
CA GLY A 24 -12.79 4.60 -10.87
C GLY A 24 -13.47 3.39 -10.22
N LYS A 25 -12.71 2.41 -9.70
CA LYS A 25 -13.24 1.29 -8.91
C LYS A 25 -12.93 1.43 -7.43
N THR A 26 -13.78 0.83 -6.60
CA THR A 26 -13.54 0.66 -5.17
C THR A 26 -12.96 -0.72 -4.91
N LEU A 27 -11.75 -0.79 -4.36
CA LEU A 27 -11.18 -2.02 -3.84
C LEU A 27 -11.56 -2.17 -2.37
N VAL A 28 -11.96 -3.38 -2.01
CA VAL A 28 -12.27 -3.79 -0.64
C VAL A 28 -11.26 -4.84 -0.18
N THR A 29 -11.05 -4.88 1.12
CA THR A 29 -10.15 -5.85 1.75
C THR A 29 -10.76 -7.24 1.85
N ASP A 30 -9.91 -8.26 1.85
CA ASP A 30 -10.30 -9.65 2.10
C ASP A 30 -10.85 -9.76 3.52
N LYS A 31 -12.06 -10.30 3.62
CA LYS A 31 -12.83 -10.44 4.85
C LYS A 31 -12.50 -11.71 5.63
N ASP A 32 -11.66 -12.60 5.08
CA ASP A 32 -11.11 -13.70 5.85
C ASP A 32 -10.38 -13.15 7.10
N LYS A 33 -10.80 -13.66 8.27
CA LYS A 33 -10.31 -13.19 9.58
C LYS A 33 -8.80 -13.33 9.74
N SER A 34 -8.17 -14.24 9.00
CA SER A 34 -6.74 -14.56 9.07
C SER A 34 -5.87 -13.75 8.10
N VAL A 35 -6.46 -13.01 7.17
CA VAL A 35 -5.73 -12.39 6.06
C VAL A 35 -5.42 -10.91 6.35
N SER A 36 -6.44 -10.12 6.70
CA SER A 36 -6.32 -8.67 6.87
C SER A 36 -6.06 -8.24 8.34
N THR A 37 -5.34 -9.05 9.13
CA THR A 37 -5.22 -8.84 10.59
C THR A 37 -4.21 -7.75 10.96
N GLY A 38 -3.04 -7.71 10.31
CA GLY A 38 -1.97 -6.74 10.59
C GLY A 38 -1.84 -5.63 9.53
N ALA A 39 -2.39 -5.86 8.35
CA ALA A 39 -2.40 -4.94 7.22
C ALA A 39 -3.66 -5.18 6.39
N PRO A 40 -4.23 -4.15 5.73
CA PRO A 40 -5.28 -4.35 4.74
C PRO A 40 -4.74 -5.18 3.56
N VAL A 41 -5.48 -6.23 3.17
CA VAL A 41 -5.19 -7.03 1.97
C VAL A 41 -6.33 -6.85 0.99
N PHE A 42 -6.14 -6.10 -0.09
CA PHE A 42 -7.16 -5.84 -1.11
C PHE A 42 -7.25 -6.98 -2.11
N LYS A 43 -8.47 -7.35 -2.52
CA LYS A 43 -8.72 -8.37 -3.55
C LYS A 43 -9.06 -7.74 -4.89
N GLY A 44 -8.70 -8.41 -5.98
CA GLY A 44 -9.16 -8.04 -7.33
C GLY A 44 -8.46 -6.80 -7.89
N ALA A 45 -7.26 -6.50 -7.39
CA ALA A 45 -6.40 -5.50 -7.99
C ALA A 45 -5.64 -6.14 -9.16
N SER A 46 -5.69 -5.54 -10.34
CA SER A 46 -4.72 -5.84 -11.38
C SER A 46 -3.40 -5.17 -11.06
N ASP A 47 -2.31 -5.61 -11.69
CA ASP A 47 -1.01 -4.94 -11.56
C ASP A 47 -1.12 -3.46 -11.93
N SER A 48 -1.90 -3.14 -12.97
CA SER A 48 -2.11 -1.74 -13.40
C SER A 48 -2.78 -0.88 -12.32
N ASP A 49 -3.69 -1.46 -11.51
CA ASP A 49 -4.32 -0.73 -10.41
C ASP A 49 -3.33 -0.47 -9.28
N VAL A 50 -2.53 -1.48 -8.93
CA VAL A 50 -1.52 -1.32 -7.88
C VAL A 50 -0.50 -0.25 -8.29
N MET A 51 -0.04 -0.28 -9.54
CA MET A 51 0.89 0.70 -10.08
C MET A 51 0.27 2.10 -10.12
N THR A 52 -0.99 2.24 -10.56
CA THR A 52 -1.69 3.53 -10.52
C THR A 52 -1.85 4.04 -9.10
N TYR A 53 -2.20 3.18 -8.15
CA TYR A 53 -2.38 3.59 -6.76
C TYR A 53 -1.05 3.99 -6.12
N PHE A 54 0.04 3.26 -6.40
CA PHE A 54 1.39 3.65 -5.99
C PHE A 54 1.77 5.03 -6.52
N LYS A 55 1.54 5.29 -7.82
CA LYS A 55 1.79 6.61 -8.43
C LYS A 55 0.96 7.71 -7.80
N PHE A 56 -0.32 7.46 -7.57
CA PHE A 56 -1.21 8.38 -6.85
C PHE A 56 -0.69 8.71 -5.45
N LEU A 57 -0.23 7.72 -4.69
CA LEU A 57 0.30 7.93 -3.34
C LEU A 57 1.65 8.67 -3.35
N SER A 58 2.50 8.38 -4.33
CA SER A 58 3.85 8.94 -4.42
C SER A 58 3.93 10.28 -5.16
N GLY A 59 2.88 10.66 -5.88
CA GLY A 59 2.82 11.90 -6.67
C GLY A 59 3.63 11.85 -7.97
N VAL A 60 4.07 10.67 -8.42
CA VAL A 60 4.87 10.53 -9.65
C VAL A 60 4.00 10.14 -10.84
N ASP A 61 4.30 10.67 -12.03
CA ASP A 61 3.54 10.34 -13.25
C ASP A 61 3.96 9.01 -13.88
N THR A 62 5.24 8.66 -13.73
CA THR A 62 5.86 7.43 -14.25
C THR A 62 6.45 6.59 -13.12
N MET A 63 6.50 5.27 -13.30
CA MET A 63 7.16 4.39 -12.35
C MET A 63 8.64 4.80 -12.18
N PRO A 64 9.17 4.89 -10.94
CA PRO A 64 10.58 5.17 -10.73
C PRO A 64 11.44 4.00 -11.20
N THR A 65 12.76 4.21 -11.25
CA THR A 65 13.70 3.14 -11.60
C THR A 65 13.55 1.95 -10.66
N VAL A 66 13.36 0.77 -11.25
CA VAL A 66 13.26 -0.49 -10.50
C VAL A 66 14.60 -0.83 -9.84
N LYS A 67 14.55 -1.30 -8.60
CA LYS A 67 15.66 -1.95 -7.91
C LYS A 67 15.36 -3.43 -7.76
N ILE A 68 16.26 -4.28 -8.22
CA ILE A 68 16.17 -5.73 -8.04
C ILE A 68 16.93 -6.11 -6.77
N ILE A 69 16.25 -6.79 -5.85
CA ILE A 69 16.84 -7.37 -4.65
C ILE A 69 17.06 -8.86 -4.92
N SER A 70 18.33 -9.25 -5.04
CA SER A 70 18.70 -10.65 -5.32
C SER A 70 18.05 -11.62 -4.34
N GLY A 71 17.43 -12.67 -4.87
CA GLY A 71 16.71 -13.68 -4.09
C GLY A 71 15.41 -13.21 -3.43
N LYS A 72 14.91 -12.00 -3.70
CA LYS A 72 13.64 -11.50 -3.16
C LYS A 72 12.66 -11.03 -4.23
N GLY A 73 13.05 -10.04 -5.06
CA GLY A 73 12.15 -9.47 -6.04
C GLY A 73 12.44 -8.01 -6.37
N THR A 74 11.44 -7.33 -6.94
CA THR A 74 11.52 -5.95 -7.41
C THR A 74 11.03 -4.95 -6.38
N VAL A 75 11.63 -3.77 -6.38
CA VAL A 75 11.31 -2.66 -5.47
C VAL A 75 11.31 -1.34 -6.24
N TYR A 76 10.29 -0.54 -6.02
CA TYR A 76 10.14 0.85 -6.48
C TYR A 76 9.98 1.73 -5.26
N SER A 77 10.81 2.77 -5.12
CA SER A 77 10.75 3.65 -3.93
C SER A 77 10.77 5.11 -4.33
N VAL A 78 9.94 5.91 -3.66
CA VAL A 78 9.86 7.37 -3.84
C VAL A 78 9.89 8.04 -2.46
N LYS A 79 10.75 9.04 -2.31
CA LYS A 79 10.62 10.05 -1.24
C LYS A 79 9.74 11.16 -1.78
N VAL A 80 8.57 11.36 -1.17
CA VAL A 80 7.59 12.33 -1.63
C VAL A 80 7.95 13.70 -1.05
N THR A 81 8.24 14.66 -1.92
CA THR A 81 8.68 16.01 -1.52
C THR A 81 7.57 17.06 -1.58
N GLU A 82 6.46 16.76 -2.25
CA GLU A 82 5.37 17.69 -2.50
C GLU A 82 3.99 17.03 -2.43
N GLY A 83 2.93 17.85 -2.45
CA GLY A 83 1.55 17.38 -2.40
C GLY A 83 1.09 16.85 -1.03
N PRO A 84 -0.10 16.21 -0.97
CA PRO A 84 -0.74 15.80 0.29
C PRO A 84 0.04 14.76 1.12
N ASN A 85 1.03 14.11 0.49
CA ASN A 85 1.85 13.07 1.09
C ASN A 85 3.31 13.51 1.25
N ALA A 86 3.61 14.82 1.16
CA ALA A 86 4.96 15.35 1.34
C ALA A 86 5.59 14.91 2.67
N GLY A 87 6.90 14.63 2.66
CA GLY A 87 7.64 14.10 3.79
C GLY A 87 7.47 12.59 4.01
N SER A 88 6.76 11.90 3.10
CA SER A 88 6.60 10.44 3.16
C SER A 88 7.65 9.69 2.34
N SER A 89 7.83 8.42 2.67
CA SER A 89 8.45 7.43 1.79
C SER A 89 7.40 6.39 1.41
N VAL A 90 7.24 6.16 0.10
CA VAL A 90 6.33 5.15 -0.44
C VAL A 90 7.17 4.13 -1.20
N THR A 91 7.01 2.85 -0.87
CA THR A 91 7.74 1.75 -1.53
C THR A 91 6.74 0.71 -2.02
N LEU A 92 6.84 0.33 -3.29
CA LEU A 92 6.12 -0.80 -3.87
C LEU A 92 7.09 -1.96 -4.07
N ARG A 93 6.66 -3.17 -3.71
CA ARG A 93 7.44 -4.40 -3.90
C ARG A 93 6.55 -5.59 -4.23
N ASP A 94 7.11 -6.56 -4.94
CA ASP A 94 6.43 -7.79 -5.40
C ASP A 94 6.61 -9.00 -4.45
N PHE A 95 7.05 -8.75 -3.21
CA PHE A 95 7.26 -9.79 -2.21
C PHE A 95 6.75 -9.37 -0.84
N SER A 96 6.39 -10.35 -0.03
CA SER A 96 5.99 -10.15 1.37
C SER A 96 6.34 -11.35 2.23
N THR A 97 6.75 -11.10 3.49
CA THR A 97 7.01 -12.18 4.45
C THR A 97 5.74 -12.97 4.77
N SER A 98 4.57 -12.33 4.68
CA SER A 98 3.27 -12.97 4.86
C SER A 98 2.60 -13.38 3.53
N ALA A 99 3.35 -13.47 2.42
CA ALA A 99 2.77 -13.80 1.11
C ALA A 99 2.09 -15.18 1.09
N SER A 100 2.61 -16.17 1.82
CA SER A 100 1.98 -17.50 1.91
C SER A 100 0.58 -17.46 2.56
N GLN A 101 0.41 -16.60 3.57
CA GLN A 101 -0.87 -16.40 4.28
C GLN A 101 -1.81 -15.47 3.50
N THR A 102 -1.28 -14.35 3.02
CA THR A 102 -2.10 -13.26 2.44
C THR A 102 -2.31 -13.40 0.94
N LYS A 103 -1.52 -14.25 0.27
CA LYS A 103 -1.46 -14.38 -1.20
C LYS A 103 -1.15 -13.07 -1.93
N ALA A 104 -0.58 -12.10 -1.22
CA ALA A 104 -0.27 -10.79 -1.78
C ALA A 104 0.81 -10.91 -2.86
N ARG A 105 0.50 -10.42 -4.06
CA ARG A 105 1.45 -10.26 -5.17
C ARG A 105 2.21 -8.95 -5.09
N TRP A 106 1.58 -7.92 -4.53
CA TRP A 106 2.20 -6.62 -4.31
C TRP A 106 1.99 -6.14 -2.88
N THR A 107 2.95 -5.40 -2.36
CA THR A 107 2.87 -4.67 -1.09
C THR A 107 3.35 -3.23 -1.29
N ILE A 108 2.57 -2.27 -0.79
CA ILE A 108 2.95 -0.86 -0.68
C ILE A 108 3.25 -0.56 0.78
N ASP A 109 4.50 -0.24 1.08
CA ASP A 109 4.95 0.29 2.36
C ASP A 109 4.85 1.82 2.34
N ILE A 110 4.27 2.39 3.39
CA ILE A 110 4.12 3.83 3.55
C ILE A 110 4.73 4.22 4.88
N GLN A 111 5.75 5.08 4.85
CA GLN A 111 6.28 5.71 6.04
C GLN A 111 5.93 7.19 6.02
N ARG A 112 5.18 7.64 7.03
CA ARG A 112 4.64 8.99 7.12
C ARG A 112 4.72 9.50 8.56
N PRO A 113 5.22 10.72 8.82
CA PRO A 113 5.36 11.24 10.19
C PRO A 113 4.05 11.24 10.99
N ASP A 114 2.93 11.51 10.31
CA ASP A 114 1.60 11.62 10.89
C ASP A 114 0.88 10.26 11.03
N ILE A 115 1.45 9.15 10.53
CA ILE A 115 0.83 7.82 10.58
C ILE A 115 1.68 6.89 11.46
N ASN A 116 1.03 6.12 12.34
CA ASN A 116 1.68 5.08 13.15
C ASN A 116 2.98 5.57 13.84
N LYS A 117 2.98 6.82 14.34
CA LYS A 117 4.13 7.47 14.97
C LYS A 117 5.39 7.50 14.08
N GLY A 118 5.23 7.69 12.78
CA GLY A 118 6.34 7.72 11.82
C GLY A 118 6.87 6.34 11.41
N ARG A 119 6.28 5.25 11.91
CA ARG A 119 6.64 3.88 11.51
C ARG A 119 5.93 3.52 10.21
N SER A 120 6.52 2.57 9.49
CA SER A 120 5.92 2.08 8.25
C SER A 120 4.61 1.33 8.53
N VAL A 121 3.65 1.50 7.62
CA VAL A 121 2.42 0.70 7.50
C VAL A 121 2.35 0.08 6.11
N GLU A 122 1.67 -1.06 5.98
CA GLU A 122 1.62 -1.81 4.72
C GLU A 122 0.20 -1.86 4.15
N MET A 123 0.07 -1.77 2.82
CA MET A 123 -1.10 -2.21 2.06
C MET A 123 -0.72 -3.36 1.14
N LYS A 124 -1.51 -4.44 1.12
CA LYS A 124 -1.23 -5.65 0.34
C LYS A 124 -2.30 -5.87 -0.73
N PHE A 125 -1.92 -6.48 -1.85
CA PHE A 125 -2.80 -6.66 -3.00
C PHE A 125 -2.70 -8.09 -3.55
N GLN A 126 -3.86 -8.77 -3.62
CA GLN A 126 -4.04 -10.08 -4.28
C GLN A 126 -4.40 -9.89 -5.74
#